data_AF-A0A660HQD9-F1
#
_entry.id   AF-A0A660HQD9-F1
#
_cell.length_a   1.000
_cell.length_b   1.000
_cell.length_c   1.000
_cell.angle_alpha   90.00
_cell.angle_beta   90.00
_cell.angle_gamma   90.00
#
_symmetry.space_group_name_H-M   'P 1'
#
loop_
_entity.id
_entity.type
_entity.pdbx_description
1 polymer ?
#
loop_
_entity_poly.entity_id
_entity_poly.type
_entity_poly.pdbx_seq_one_letter_code
_entity_poly.pdbx_strand_id
1 'polypeptide(L)' 'MFDFWYMMVPQKISDLVFNDLTSFISKTYYRDLPNSLIIAQAFILKYPDHGKEFGLSEINSIIEDGIKRGLFKLR' A
#
# COMPACT_ATOMS: atom_id res chain seq x y z
N MET A 1 20.99 4.36 18.22
CA MET A 1 20.95 5.28 17.07
C MET A 1 19.58 5.11 16.46
N PHE A 2 18.65 6.00 16.81
CA PHE A 2 17.26 5.93 16.34
C PHE A 2 17.19 6.66 15.00
N ASP A 3 16.89 5.93 13.93
CA ASP A 3 16.82 6.51 12.59
C ASP A 3 15.61 7.45 12.47
N PHE A 4 15.91 8.71 12.13
CA PHE A 4 14.98 9.81 11.86
C PHE A 4 13.89 9.43 10.82
N TRP A 5 14.12 8.38 10.03
CA TRP A 5 13.21 7.80 9.06
C TRP A 5 11.86 7.37 9.64
N TYR A 6 11.80 6.91 10.89
CA TYR A 6 10.55 6.48 11.54
C TYR A 6 9.63 7.64 11.93
N MET A 7 10.10 8.89 11.90
CA MET A 7 9.37 10.05 12.40
C MET A 7 8.55 10.78 11.32
N MET A 8 8.80 10.49 10.03
CA MET A 8 8.12 11.11 8.88
C MET A 8 7.20 10.15 8.10
N VAL A 9 6.94 8.96 8.64
CA VAL A 9 5.94 8.03 8.13
C VAL A 9 4.74 8.13 9.07
N PRO A 10 3.49 8.28 8.56
CA PRO A 10 2.31 8.20 9.40
C PRO A 10 2.38 6.96 10.29
N GLN A 11 2.28 7.16 11.59
CA GLN A 11 2.49 6.11 12.59
C GLN A 11 1.59 4.91 12.30
N LYS A 12 2.23 3.75 12.11
CA LYS A 12 1.62 2.41 11.99
C LYS A 12 0.66 2.23 10.81
N ILE A 13 1.22 2.22 9.59
CA ILE A 13 0.79 1.15 8.69
C ILE A 13 1.22 -0.14 9.39
N SER A 14 0.28 -1.00 9.76
CA SER A 14 0.65 -2.33 10.25
C SER A 14 1.54 -2.97 9.19
N ASP A 15 2.75 -3.43 9.55
CA ASP A 15 3.66 -4.11 8.61
C ASP A 15 2.93 -5.21 7.83
N LEU A 16 1.89 -5.79 8.45
CA LEU A 16 0.99 -6.77 7.84
C LEU A 16 0.22 -6.21 6.63
N VAL A 17 -0.38 -5.02 6.76
CA VAL A 17 -1.12 -4.36 5.66
C VAL A 17 -0.17 -4.03 4.52
N PHE A 18 1.01 -3.51 4.83
CA PHE A 18 2.02 -3.17 3.81
C PHE A 18 2.51 -4.42 3.06
N ASN A 19 2.77 -5.50 3.80
CA ASN A 19 3.17 -6.78 3.21
C ASN A 19 2.06 -7.38 2.33
N ASP A 20 0.82 -7.36 2.81
CA ASP A 20 -0.34 -7.82 2.04
C ASP A 20 -0.55 -6.99 0.77
N LEU A 21 -0.41 -5.66 0.87
CA LEU A 21 -0.53 -4.74 -0.24
C LEU A 21 0.58 -4.97 -1.29
N THR A 22 1.82 -5.14 -0.86
CA THR A 22 2.96 -5.44 -1.73
C THR A 22 2.78 -6.79 -2.44
N SER A 23 2.36 -7.82 -1.69
CA SER A 23 2.03 -9.15 -2.21
C SER A 23 0.87 -9.10 -3.21
N PHE A 24 -0.16 -8.31 -2.91
CA PHE A 24 -1.31 -8.12 -3.77
C PHE A 24 -0.91 -7.45 -5.09
N ILE A 25 -0.19 -6.34 -5.03
CA ILE A 25 0.23 -5.57 -6.20
C ILE A 25 1.13 -6.42 -7.10
N SER A 26 2.18 -7.05 -6.54
CA SER A 26 3.12 -7.85 -7.32
C SER A 26 2.48 -9.05 -8.02
N LYS A 27 1.45 -9.68 -7.42
CA LYS A 27 0.73 -10.81 -8.01
C LYS A 27 -0.31 -10.39 -9.05
N THR A 28 -0.98 -9.25 -8.83
CA THR A 28 -2.12 -8.82 -9.65
C THR A 28 -1.65 -7.98 -10.83
N TYR A 29 -0.68 -7.11 -10.61
CA TYR A 29 -0.20 -6.10 -11.53
C TYR A 29 1.27 -6.37 -11.81
N TYR A 30 1.59 -7.44 -12.53
CA TYR A 30 2.98 -7.84 -12.79
C TYR A 30 3.61 -7.12 -14.00
N ARG A 31 2.79 -6.57 -14.90
CA ARG A 31 3.23 -5.91 -16.15
C ARG A 31 3.05 -4.41 -16.16
N ASP A 32 1.93 -3.95 -15.64
CA ASP A 32 1.58 -2.54 -15.64
C ASP A 32 0.84 -2.22 -14.34
N LEU A 33 1.18 -1.07 -13.76
CA LEU A 33 0.64 -0.64 -12.48
C LEU A 33 -0.46 0.39 -12.74
N PRO A 34 -1.74 0.04 -12.49
CA PRO A 34 -2.82 0.99 -12.70
C PRO A 34 -2.77 2.14 -11.69
N ASN A 35 -3.64 3.13 -11.88
CA ASN A 35 -3.77 4.23 -10.94
C ASN A 35 -4.00 3.72 -9.50
N SER A 36 -3.39 4.40 -8.53
CA SER A 36 -3.43 4.08 -7.10
C SER A 36 -4.84 3.82 -6.57
N LEU A 37 -5.83 4.59 -7.05
CA LEU A 37 -7.22 4.46 -6.59
C LEU A 37 -7.83 3.12 -7.03
N ILE A 38 -7.50 2.65 -8.24
CA ILE A 38 -7.97 1.36 -8.75
C ILE A 38 -7.38 0.23 -7.91
N ILE A 39 -6.10 0.33 -7.57
CA ILE A 39 -5.41 -0.63 -6.72
C ILE A 39 -6.05 -0.65 -5.32
N ALA A 40 -6.30 0.53 -4.75
CA ALA A 40 -6.89 0.67 -3.42
C ALA A 40 -8.28 0.04 -3.35
N GLN A 41 -9.13 0.31 -4.34
CA GLN A 41 -10.46 -0.28 -4.46
C GLN A 41 -10.39 -1.81 -4.57
N ALA A 42 -9.53 -2.32 -5.45
CA ALA A 42 -9.36 -3.77 -5.61
C ALA A 42 -8.81 -4.44 -4.35
N PHE A 43 -7.90 -3.76 -3.64
CA PHE A 43 -7.32 -4.25 -2.40
C PHE A 43 -8.38 -4.35 -1.29
N ILE A 44 -9.18 -3.31 -1.04
CA ILE A 44 -10.21 -3.34 0.01
C ILE A 44 -11.33 -4.34 -0.28
N LEU A 45 -11.62 -4.62 -1.56
CA LEU A 45 -12.57 -5.66 -1.93
C LEU A 45 -12.04 -7.06 -1.62
N LYS A 46 -10.72 -7.27 -1.77
CA LYS A 46 -10.06 -8.54 -1.46
C LYS A 46 -9.77 -8.71 0.03
N TYR A 47 -9.47 -7.61 0.72
CA TYR A 47 -9.14 -7.55 2.13
C TYR A 47 -10.10 -6.60 2.86
N PRO A 48 -11.37 -7.02 3.06
CA PRO A 48 -12.39 -6.15 3.64
C PRO A 48 -12.07 -5.70 5.06
N ASP A 49 -11.31 -6.49 5.83
CA ASP A 49 -10.89 -6.10 7.19
C ASP A 49 -9.91 -4.93 7.16
N HIS A 50 -8.93 -4.94 6.25
CA HIS A 50 -8.05 -3.80 6.00
C HIS A 50 -8.84 -2.58 5.51
N GLY A 51 -9.85 -2.81 4.65
CA GLY A 51 -10.75 -1.75 4.19
C GLY A 51 -11.57 -1.11 5.31
N LYS A 52 -12.01 -1.88 6.31
CA LYS A 52 -12.72 -1.37 7.49
C LYS A 52 -11.80 -0.64 8.46
N GLU A 53 -10.57 -1.12 8.64
CA GLU A 53 -9.62 -0.55 9.59
C GLU A 53 -9.03 0.78 9.10
N PHE A 54 -8.61 0.84 7.83
CA PHE A 54 -7.89 2.00 7.29
C PHE A 54 -8.74 2.86 6.35
N GLY A 55 -9.74 2.28 5.70
CA GLY A 55 -10.55 2.98 4.71
C GLY A 55 -9.84 3.18 3.36
N LEU A 56 -10.63 3.51 2.34
CA LEU A 56 -10.13 3.64 0.96
C LEU A 56 -9.10 4.77 0.80
N SER A 57 -9.33 5.91 1.46
CA SER A 57 -8.47 7.09 1.31
C SER A 57 -7.06 6.84 1.85
N GLU A 58 -6.95 6.21 3.02
CA GLU A 58 -5.67 5.89 3.64
C GLU A 58 -4.90 4.88 2.79
N ILE A 59 -5.56 3.79 2.36
CA ILE A 59 -4.94 2.80 1.49
C ILE A 59 -4.49 3.40 0.16
N ASN A 60 -5.28 4.30 -0.44
CA ASN A 60 -4.86 5.03 -1.63
C ASN A 60 -3.59 5.86 -1.39
N SER A 61 -3.53 6.62 -0.28
CA SER A 61 -2.36 7.41 0.07
C SER A 61 -1.11 6.54 0.26
N ILE A 62 -1.26 5.38 0.91
CA ILE A 62 -0.17 4.41 1.10
C ILE A 62 0.36 3.90 -0.24
N ILE A 63 -0.55 3.55 -1.16
CA ILE A 63 -0.17 3.09 -2.49
C ILE A 63 0.55 4.21 -3.24
N GLU A 64 0.02 5.44 -3.24
CA GLU A 64 0.65 6.59 -3.90
C GLU A 64 2.05 6.85 -3.37
N ASP A 65 2.22 6.85 -2.05
CA ASP A 65 3.52 7.05 -1.42
C ASP A 65 4.49 5.92 -1.74
N GLY A 66 4.04 4.67 -1.74
CA GLY A 66 4.88 3.55 -2.14
C GLY A 66 5.25 3.56 -3.62
N ILE A 67 4.39 4.05 -4.51
CA ILE A 67 4.71 4.28 -5.92
C ILE A 67 5.77 5.37 -6.05
N LYS A 68 5.56 6.53 -5.42
CA LYS A 68 6.52 7.67 -5.45
C LYS A 68 7.90 7.28 -4.92
N ARG A 69 7.94 6.41 -3.89
CA ARG A 69 9.18 5.89 -3.29
C ARG A 69 9.79 4.72 -4.05
N GLY A 70 9.13 4.22 -5.10
CA GLY A 70 9.60 3.07 -5.89
C GLY A 70 9.61 1.76 -5.11
N LEU A 71 8.70 1.59 -4.14
CA LEU A 71 8.54 0.38 -3.34
C LEU A 71 7.81 -0.73 -4.12
N PHE A 72 6.88 -0.35 -4.99
CA PHE A 72 6.16 -1.28 -5.87
C PHE A 72 6.81 -1.33 -7.24
N LYS A 73 8.06 -1.82 -7.32
CA LYS A 73 8.70 -2.07 -8.61
C LYS A 73 8.15 -3.35 -9.21
N LEU A 74 7.58 -3.21 -10.41
CA LEU A 74 7.26 -4.32 -11.29
C LEU A 74 8.58 -5.03 -11.63
N ARG A 75 8.59 -6.36 -11.48
CA ARG A 75 9.78 -7.19 -11.69
C ARG A 75 9.91 -7.59 -13.15
#